data_AF-A0A2H3BAT4-F1
#
_entry.id   AF-A0A2H3BAT4-F1
#
_cell.length_a   1.000
_cell.length_b   1.000
_cell.length_c   1.000
_cell.angle_alpha   90.00
_cell.angle_beta   90.00
_cell.angle_gamma   90.00
#
_symmetry.space_group_name_H-M   'P 1'
#
loop_
_entity.id
_entity.type
_entity.pdbx_description
1 polymer ?
#
loop_
_entity_poly.entity_id
_entity_poly.type
_entity_poly.pdbx_seq_one_letter_code
_entity_poly.pdbx_strand_id
1 'polypeptide(L)'
;MKTQLKNVIHEFEEKHRRNVGKGDFTGLFRRAYKQAFDPETIKAAFCMTGVHPFNGNVISDQQMKPSESTSIKGAFPLLQPSPVHAVIAAFHHYKPTTFDLDPDNHIEIQDSSRISNEDWLSSPISRDGLPAPASFPTFGSPSHGLSVLSNSPSLDNAGSRTQPSTPLQRVRDLNIDPSLYTPSKHMRMMTSALSLTSSGSFLIQPTVKVTSLHSIPSPVLEGPPTLRQPDWR
;
A
#
# COMPACT_ATOMS: atom_id res chain seq x y z
N MET A 1 -4.04 -7.42 -29.29
CA MET A 1 -4.59 -8.12 -28.10
C MET A 1 -5.99 -8.71 -28.31
N LYS A 2 -7.05 -7.91 -28.55
CA LYS A 2 -8.44 -8.42 -28.66
C LYS A 2 -8.61 -9.55 -29.68
N THR A 3 -7.94 -9.46 -30.83
CA THR A 3 -7.98 -10.49 -31.89
C THR A 3 -7.37 -11.81 -31.43
N GLN A 4 -6.18 -11.78 -30.83
CA GLN A 4 -5.52 -13.00 -30.33
C GLN A 4 -6.32 -13.68 -29.21
N LEU A 5 -6.95 -12.90 -28.33
CA LEU A 5 -7.80 -13.46 -27.29
C LEU A 5 -9.03 -14.19 -27.88
N LYS A 6 -9.68 -13.60 -28.90
CA LYS A 6 -10.79 -14.27 -29.61
C LYS A 6 -10.36 -15.58 -30.25
N ASN A 7 -9.20 -15.59 -30.92
CA ASN A 7 -8.66 -16.78 -31.56
C ASN A 7 -8.37 -17.90 -30.52
N VAL A 8 -7.71 -17.55 -29.41
CA VAL A 8 -7.37 -18.51 -28.35
C VAL A 8 -8.62 -19.06 -27.64
N ILE A 9 -9.66 -18.23 -27.46
CA ILE A 9 -10.96 -18.68 -26.92
C ILE A 9 -11.63 -19.64 -27.89
N HIS A 10 -11.69 -19.30 -29.18
CA HIS A 10 -12.27 -20.15 -30.21
C HIS A 10 -11.55 -21.52 -30.31
N GLU A 11 -10.21 -21.52 -30.30
CA GLU A 11 -9.42 -22.76 -30.25
C GLU A 11 -9.74 -23.62 -29.01
N PHE A 12 -9.94 -22.96 -27.87
CA PHE A 12 -10.26 -23.66 -26.63
C PHE A 12 -11.65 -24.29 -26.67
N GLU A 13 -12.66 -23.55 -27.14
CA GLU A 13 -14.05 -23.99 -27.25
C GLU A 13 -14.19 -25.16 -28.25
N GLU A 14 -13.51 -25.09 -29.40
CA GLU A 14 -13.46 -26.18 -30.38
C GLU A 14 -12.83 -27.46 -29.79
N LYS A 15 -11.71 -27.31 -29.07
CA LYS A 15 -10.97 -28.45 -28.51
C LYS A 15 -11.68 -29.13 -27.35
N HIS A 16 -12.32 -28.36 -26.47
CA HIS A 16 -12.91 -28.89 -25.23
C HIS A 16 -14.42 -29.07 -25.33
N ARG A 17 -15.05 -28.64 -26.44
CA ARG A 17 -16.50 -28.67 -26.68
C ARG A 17 -17.31 -28.09 -25.50
N ARG A 18 -16.76 -27.06 -24.85
CA ARG A 18 -17.38 -26.34 -23.74
C ARG A 18 -16.94 -24.88 -23.72
N ASN A 19 -17.75 -24.04 -23.10
CA ASN A 19 -17.44 -22.62 -22.91
C ASN A 19 -16.28 -22.43 -21.90
N VAL A 20 -15.60 -21.29 -22.02
CA VAL A 20 -14.49 -20.89 -21.13
C VAL A 20 -15.01 -20.60 -19.72
N GLY A 21 -14.47 -21.30 -18.72
CA GLY A 21 -14.75 -21.05 -17.31
C GLY A 21 -13.75 -20.06 -16.69
N LYS A 22 -14.04 -19.61 -15.46
CA LYS A 22 -13.17 -18.70 -14.70
C LYS A 22 -11.76 -19.28 -14.46
N GLY A 23 -11.68 -20.61 -14.26
CA GLY A 23 -10.40 -21.31 -14.07
C GLY A 23 -9.52 -21.35 -15.33
N ASP A 24 -10.12 -21.34 -16.52
CA ASP A 24 -9.40 -21.42 -17.80
C ASP A 24 -8.94 -20.04 -18.28
N PHE A 25 -9.73 -19.00 -17.98
CA PHE A 25 -9.55 -17.65 -18.52
C PHE A 25 -8.14 -17.10 -18.30
N THR A 26 -7.57 -17.24 -17.11
CA THR A 26 -6.22 -16.73 -16.81
C THR A 26 -5.16 -17.36 -17.71
N GLY A 27 -5.28 -18.66 -18.00
CA GLY A 27 -4.36 -19.37 -18.89
C GLY A 27 -4.50 -18.91 -20.35
N LEU A 28 -5.74 -18.80 -20.83
CA LEU A 28 -6.05 -18.33 -22.18
C LEU A 28 -5.62 -16.87 -22.39
N PHE A 29 -5.88 -16.00 -21.41
CA PHE A 29 -5.46 -14.60 -21.44
C PHE A 29 -3.94 -14.49 -21.48
N ARG A 30 -3.22 -15.24 -20.63
CA ARG A 30 -1.75 -15.25 -20.64
C ARG A 30 -1.20 -15.70 -21.99
N ARG A 31 -1.80 -16.72 -22.61
CA ARG A 31 -1.41 -17.21 -23.94
C ARG A 31 -1.64 -16.15 -25.02
N ALA A 32 -2.83 -15.56 -25.06
CA ALA A 32 -3.15 -14.49 -25.99
C ALA A 32 -2.29 -13.24 -25.78
N TYR A 33 -1.96 -12.90 -24.54
CA TYR A 33 -1.11 -11.77 -24.18
C TYR A 33 0.30 -11.97 -24.76
N LYS A 34 0.90 -13.15 -24.54
CA LYS A 34 2.22 -13.48 -25.11
C LYS A 34 2.25 -13.38 -26.64
N GLN A 35 1.18 -13.79 -27.31
CA GLN A 35 1.05 -13.71 -28.78
C GLN A 35 0.72 -12.31 -29.31
N ALA A 36 0.18 -11.43 -28.46
CA ALA A 36 -0.21 -10.08 -28.86
C ALA A 36 0.92 -9.07 -28.64
N PHE A 37 1.78 -9.31 -27.65
CA PHE A 37 2.87 -8.44 -27.25
C PHE A 37 4.22 -9.01 -27.68
N ASP A 38 4.36 -9.19 -28.99
CA ASP A 38 5.64 -9.56 -29.59
C ASP A 38 6.61 -8.38 -29.60
N PRO A 39 7.94 -8.62 -29.60
CA PRO A 39 8.94 -7.56 -29.62
C PRO A 39 8.74 -6.55 -30.74
N GLU A 40 8.25 -6.99 -31.90
CA GLU A 40 7.95 -6.13 -33.04
C GLU A 40 6.78 -5.19 -32.75
N THR A 41 5.68 -5.71 -32.20
CA THR A 41 4.50 -4.92 -31.84
C THR A 41 4.80 -3.93 -30.72
N ILE A 42 5.60 -4.36 -29.73
CA ILE A 42 6.08 -3.50 -28.64
C ILE A 42 6.96 -2.37 -29.21
N LYS A 43 7.94 -2.69 -30.06
CA LYS A 43 8.77 -1.69 -30.73
C LYS A 43 7.95 -0.75 -31.58
N ALA A 44 7.00 -1.25 -32.36
CA ALA A 44 6.11 -0.41 -33.18
C ALA A 44 5.27 0.56 -32.31
N ALA A 45 4.76 0.09 -31.17
CA ALA A 45 4.05 0.95 -30.23
C ALA A 45 4.97 2.05 -29.65
N PHE A 46 6.20 1.71 -29.28
CA PHE A 46 7.17 2.70 -28.81
C PHE A 46 7.70 3.64 -29.90
N CYS A 47 7.75 3.18 -31.16
CA CYS A 47 8.04 4.04 -32.32
C CYS A 47 6.95 5.11 -32.45
N MET A 48 5.68 4.72 -32.30
CA MET A 48 4.54 5.64 -32.39
C MET A 48 4.55 6.69 -31.28
N THR A 49 5.05 6.35 -30.09
CA THR A 49 5.20 7.31 -28.99
C THR A 49 6.50 8.12 -29.06
N GLY A 50 7.37 7.86 -30.05
CA GLY A 50 8.70 8.48 -30.14
C GLY A 50 9.66 8.07 -29.03
N VAL A 51 9.34 7.01 -28.28
CA VAL A 51 10.16 6.52 -27.16
C VAL A 51 11.29 5.64 -27.68
N HIS A 52 11.03 4.81 -28.71
CA HIS A 52 12.04 3.94 -29.29
C HIS A 52 11.88 3.82 -30.81
N PRO A 53 12.88 4.22 -31.61
CA PRO A 53 14.06 4.97 -31.19
C PRO A 53 13.63 6.32 -30.60
N PHE A 54 14.34 6.79 -29.57
CA PHE A 54 14.01 8.06 -28.93
C PHE A 54 14.10 9.18 -29.95
N ASN A 55 12.99 9.88 -30.17
CA ASN A 55 12.93 11.02 -31.06
C ASN A 55 12.28 12.19 -30.31
N GLY A 56 13.13 13.07 -29.76
CA GLY A 56 12.69 14.27 -29.04
C GLY A 56 11.86 15.24 -29.88
N ASN A 57 11.85 15.09 -31.22
CA ASN A 57 11.08 15.94 -32.13
C ASN A 57 9.67 15.41 -32.41
N VAL A 58 9.25 14.27 -31.83
CA VAL A 58 7.90 13.71 -32.02
C VAL A 58 6.84 14.54 -31.32
N ILE A 59 7.17 15.17 -30.20
CA ILE A 59 6.29 16.12 -29.51
C ILE A 59 6.68 17.51 -30.01
N SER A 60 5.85 18.11 -30.86
CA SER A 60 6.10 19.48 -31.31
C SER A 60 5.88 20.48 -30.18
N ASP A 61 6.49 21.67 -30.27
CA ASP A 61 6.26 22.76 -29.31
C ASP A 61 4.77 23.16 -29.23
N GLN A 62 3.98 22.91 -30.28
CA GLN A 62 2.54 23.10 -30.27
C GLN A 62 1.77 22.00 -29.51
N GLN A 63 2.31 20.77 -29.47
CA GLN A 63 1.76 19.65 -28.71
C GLN A 63 2.19 19.67 -27.24
N MET A 64 3.32 20.31 -26.94
CA MET A 64 3.62 20.76 -25.59
C MET A 64 2.57 21.80 -25.21
N LYS A 65 1.51 21.39 -24.51
CA LYS A 65 0.69 22.36 -23.77
C LYS A 65 1.66 23.09 -22.84
N PRO A 66 1.83 24.42 -22.94
CA PRO A 66 2.58 25.15 -21.93
C PRO A 66 1.90 24.83 -20.61
N SER A 67 2.64 24.19 -19.69
CA SER A 67 2.21 24.14 -18.31
C SER A 67 2.06 25.60 -17.89
N GLU A 68 0.83 26.09 -17.76
CA GLU A 68 0.63 27.43 -17.25
C GLU A 68 1.35 27.49 -15.90
N SER A 69 2.19 28.50 -15.69
CA SER A 69 2.86 28.73 -14.40
C SER A 69 1.85 28.91 -13.24
N THR A 70 0.55 28.97 -13.56
CA THR A 70 -0.60 29.02 -12.65
C THR A 70 -1.25 27.66 -12.37
N SER A 71 -0.76 26.55 -12.93
CA SER A 71 -1.32 25.20 -12.76
C SER A 71 -1.05 24.56 -11.38
N ILE A 72 -1.04 25.38 -10.31
CA ILE A 72 -1.13 24.98 -8.91
C ILE A 72 -2.12 25.90 -8.17
N LYS A 73 -3.22 26.29 -8.83
CA LYS A 73 -4.35 26.97 -8.17
C LYS A 73 -5.56 26.06 -8.04
N GLY A 74 -5.33 24.80 -7.69
CA GLY A 74 -6.36 23.99 -7.06
C GLY A 74 -6.29 24.20 -5.56
N ALA A 75 -7.01 25.18 -5.01
CA ALA A 75 -7.34 25.10 -3.59
C ALA A 75 -8.17 23.82 -3.41
N PHE A 76 -7.76 22.95 -2.50
CA PHE A 76 -8.54 21.75 -2.21
C PHE A 76 -9.96 22.21 -1.82
N PRO A 77 -11.01 21.79 -2.55
CA PRO A 77 -12.35 22.37 -2.40
C PRO A 77 -12.99 22.04 -1.04
N LEU A 78 -12.34 21.21 -0.24
CA LEU A 78 -12.75 20.86 1.11
C LEU A 78 -11.81 21.54 2.10
N LEU A 79 -12.37 22.09 3.18
CA LEU A 79 -11.58 22.51 4.33
C LEU A 79 -10.77 21.30 4.81
N GLN A 80 -9.45 21.43 4.84
CA GLN A 80 -8.64 20.34 5.32
C GLN A 80 -8.94 20.12 6.81
N PRO A 81 -9.06 18.86 7.28
CA PRO A 81 -9.45 18.60 8.65
C PRO A 81 -8.40 19.16 9.62
N SER A 82 -8.83 19.54 10.82
CA SER A 82 -7.99 20.21 11.84
C SER A 82 -6.57 19.61 12.01
N PRO A 83 -6.36 18.28 12.02
CA PRO A 83 -5.01 17.71 12.11
C PRO A 83 -4.08 18.14 10.96
N VAL A 84 -4.61 18.27 9.74
CA VAL A 84 -3.83 18.70 8.57
C VAL A 84 -3.49 20.18 8.68
N HIS A 85 -4.40 21.03 9.18
CA HIS A 85 -4.09 22.43 9.49
C HIS A 85 -2.99 22.56 10.55
N ALA A 86 -3.00 21.72 11.59
CA ALA A 86 -1.95 21.74 12.60
C ALA A 86 -0.57 21.37 12.03
N VAL A 87 -0.53 20.37 11.14
CA VAL A 87 0.70 19.97 10.44
C VAL A 87 1.17 21.08 9.51
N ILE A 88 0.29 21.63 8.67
CA ILE A 88 0.62 22.75 7.77
C ILE A 88 1.11 23.96 8.56
N ALA A 89 0.45 24.30 9.67
CA ALA A 89 0.89 25.37 10.56
C ALA A 89 2.27 25.07 11.17
N ALA A 90 2.53 23.83 11.61
CA ALA A 90 3.83 23.44 12.14
C ALA A 90 4.94 23.59 11.07
N PHE A 91 4.68 23.18 9.83
CA PHE A 91 5.63 23.37 8.71
C PHE A 91 5.83 24.84 8.34
N HIS A 92 4.80 25.69 8.38
CA HIS A 92 4.96 27.13 8.12
C HIS A 92 5.80 27.84 9.18
N HIS A 93 5.74 27.39 10.43
CA HIS A 93 6.56 27.94 11.52
C HIS A 93 7.90 27.21 11.67
N TYR A 94 8.13 26.16 10.88
CA TYR A 94 9.39 25.45 10.90
C TYR A 94 10.49 26.35 10.33
N LYS A 95 11.47 26.65 11.17
CA LYS A 95 12.75 27.21 10.72
C LYS A 95 13.72 26.06 10.58
N PRO A 96 14.24 25.78 9.37
CA PRO A 96 15.27 24.77 9.19
C PRO A 96 16.38 25.00 10.21
N THR A 97 16.67 23.95 10.98
CA THR A 97 17.78 23.99 11.92
C THR A 97 19.08 23.97 11.14
N THR A 98 20.18 24.42 11.75
CA THR A 98 21.51 24.35 11.13
C THR A 98 21.87 22.93 10.69
N PHE A 99 21.32 21.91 11.36
CA PHE A 99 21.46 20.50 10.97
C PHE A 99 20.77 20.17 9.64
N ASP A 100 19.60 20.76 9.37
CA ASP A 100 18.85 20.55 8.11
C ASP A 100 19.45 21.27 6.91
N LEU A 101 20.26 22.30 7.17
CA LEU A 101 20.93 23.10 6.14
C LEU A 101 22.36 22.63 5.89
N ASP A 102 22.85 21.66 6.66
CA ASP A 102 24.20 21.15 6.53
C ASP A 102 24.30 20.28 5.26
N PRO A 103 25.10 20.69 4.25
CA PRO A 103 25.26 19.92 3.02
C PRO A 103 25.80 18.51 3.27
N ASP A 104 26.51 18.27 4.38
CA ASP A 104 27.07 16.96 4.72
C ASP A 104 26.00 15.97 5.22
N ASN A 105 24.83 16.45 5.66
CA ASN A 105 23.71 15.60 6.09
C ASN A 105 22.78 15.19 4.94
N HIS A 106 22.88 15.86 3.79
CA HIS A 106 22.20 15.41 2.59
C HIS A 106 23.03 14.33 1.92
N ILE A 107 22.70 13.06 2.18
CA ILE A 107 23.18 11.97 1.35
C ILE A 107 22.69 12.27 -0.07
N GLU A 108 23.60 12.75 -0.92
CA GLU A 108 23.35 12.91 -2.34
C GLU A 108 22.86 11.55 -2.82
N ILE A 109 21.56 11.47 -3.17
CA ILE A 109 20.99 10.28 -3.77
C ILE A 109 21.66 10.20 -5.13
N GLN A 110 22.78 9.49 -5.18
CA GLN A 110 23.47 9.22 -6.42
C GLN A 110 22.46 8.52 -7.32
N ASP A 111 22.05 9.26 -8.33
CA ASP A 111 21.06 8.87 -9.30
C ASP A 111 21.52 7.56 -9.95
N SER A 112 20.96 6.46 -9.47
CA SER A 112 21.30 5.11 -9.92
C SER A 112 20.79 4.85 -11.33
N SER A 113 20.22 5.85 -11.99
CA SER A 113 19.79 5.82 -13.38
C SER A 113 20.95 5.82 -14.40
N ARG A 114 22.21 5.93 -13.94
CA ARG A 114 23.41 5.75 -14.78
C ARG A 114 24.00 4.33 -14.74
N ILE A 115 23.23 3.31 -14.37
CA ILE A 115 23.56 1.94 -14.75
C ILE A 115 23.34 1.83 -16.26
N SER A 116 24.44 1.85 -17.01
CA SER A 116 24.50 1.56 -18.43
C SER A 116 23.72 0.27 -18.76
N ASN A 117 22.74 0.38 -19.67
CA ASN A 117 21.86 -0.70 -20.14
C ASN A 117 22.57 -1.87 -20.87
N GLU A 118 23.88 -2.00 -20.77
CA GLU A 118 24.67 -2.98 -21.53
C GLU A 118 24.98 -4.27 -20.75
N ASP A 119 24.82 -4.30 -19.41
CA ASP A 119 25.26 -5.45 -18.60
C ASP A 119 24.19 -6.52 -18.33
N TRP A 120 22.90 -6.25 -18.58
CA TRP A 120 21.83 -7.21 -18.27
C TRP A 120 21.60 -8.29 -19.33
N LEU A 121 22.21 -8.18 -20.52
CA LEU A 121 22.01 -9.13 -21.63
C LEU A 121 23.14 -10.14 -21.82
N SER A 122 24.25 -10.04 -21.08
CA SER A 122 25.44 -10.88 -21.30
C SER A 122 25.65 -12.00 -20.27
N SER A 123 24.68 -12.30 -19.40
CA SER A 123 24.77 -13.48 -18.54
C SER A 123 24.24 -14.72 -19.25
N PRO A 124 25.07 -15.72 -19.60
CA PRO A 124 24.59 -17.01 -20.07
C PRO A 124 23.86 -17.71 -18.92
N ILE A 125 22.56 -17.93 -19.08
CA ILE A 125 21.79 -18.81 -18.20
C ILE A 125 22.33 -20.24 -18.40
N SER A 126 23.28 -20.63 -17.55
CA SER A 126 23.68 -22.03 -17.39
C SER A 126 22.45 -22.85 -17.02
N ARG A 127 22.13 -23.81 -17.88
CA ARG A 127 20.90 -24.63 -17.82
C ARG A 127 21.09 -26.00 -17.16
N ASP A 128 22.20 -26.20 -16.47
CA ASP A 128 22.52 -27.48 -15.83
C ASP A 128 22.55 -27.32 -14.31
N GLY A 129 21.43 -27.65 -13.67
CA GLY A 129 21.33 -27.66 -12.22
C GLY A 129 19.91 -27.51 -11.69
N LEU A 130 18.97 -28.34 -12.14
CA LEU A 130 17.71 -28.53 -11.41
C LEU A 130 17.96 -29.51 -10.24
N PRO A 131 17.85 -29.09 -8.97
CA PRO A 131 17.64 -30.03 -7.88
C PRO A 131 16.21 -30.60 -7.96
N ALA A 132 16.10 -31.89 -7.72
CA ALA A 132 14.84 -32.66 -7.72
C ALA A 132 13.76 -32.03 -6.82
N PRO A 133 12.47 -32.16 -7.16
CA PRO A 133 11.39 -31.60 -6.37
C PRO A 133 11.29 -32.28 -5.01
N ALA A 134 11.45 -31.49 -3.95
CA ALA A 134 11.17 -31.92 -2.59
C ALA A 134 9.68 -32.26 -2.44
N SER A 135 9.42 -33.45 -1.92
CA SER A 135 8.10 -33.98 -1.57
C SER A 135 7.41 -33.05 -0.56
N PHE A 136 6.29 -32.44 -0.95
CA PHE A 136 5.44 -31.69 -0.03
C PHE A 136 4.70 -32.67 0.91
N PRO A 137 4.59 -32.37 2.21
CA PRO A 137 3.80 -33.19 3.13
C PRO A 137 2.31 -32.98 2.87
N THR A 138 1.60 -34.10 2.72
CA THR A 138 0.14 -34.22 2.67
C THR A 138 -0.47 -33.65 3.95
N PHE A 139 -1.18 -32.53 3.86
CA PHE A 139 -2.03 -32.04 4.94
C PHE A 139 -3.26 -32.96 5.05
N GLY A 140 -3.28 -33.80 6.08
CA GLY A 140 -4.44 -34.58 6.47
C GLY A 140 -5.54 -33.69 7.05
N SER A 141 -6.76 -33.87 6.53
CA SER A 141 -7.99 -33.33 7.11
C SER A 141 -8.25 -33.93 8.49
N PRO A 142 -8.59 -33.13 9.52
CA PRO A 142 -9.20 -33.64 10.73
C PRO A 142 -10.73 -33.49 10.65
N SER A 143 -11.40 -34.64 10.57
CA SER A 143 -12.84 -34.80 10.69
C SER A 143 -13.18 -35.41 12.06
N HIS A 144 -13.42 -34.61 13.09
CA HIS A 144 -14.12 -35.02 14.33
C HIS A 144 -14.77 -33.74 14.89
N GLY A 145 -16.08 -33.63 15.09
CA GLY A 145 -16.94 -34.55 15.84
C GLY A 145 -17.09 -34.01 17.27
N LEU A 146 -17.78 -32.87 17.44
CA LEU A 146 -18.06 -32.29 18.76
C LEU A 146 -19.30 -32.94 19.36
N SER A 147 -19.08 -33.92 20.23
CA SER A 147 -20.08 -34.46 21.14
C SER A 147 -19.91 -33.79 22.50
N VAL A 148 -21.01 -33.19 22.94
CA VAL A 148 -21.33 -32.77 24.31
C VAL A 148 -21.07 -33.92 25.29
N LEU A 149 -20.44 -33.64 26.44
CA LEU A 149 -20.90 -34.11 27.75
C LEU A 149 -20.14 -33.42 28.89
N SER A 150 -20.95 -33.04 29.89
CA SER A 150 -20.64 -32.59 31.23
C SER A 150 -19.68 -33.52 31.99
N ASN A 151 -18.83 -32.94 32.84
CA ASN A 151 -18.79 -33.25 34.28
C ASN A 151 -17.69 -32.44 34.98
N SER A 152 -18.10 -31.69 36.01
CA SER A 152 -17.23 -31.30 37.13
C SER A 152 -16.99 -32.52 38.02
N PRO A 153 -15.83 -32.63 38.67
CA PRO A 153 -15.84 -32.35 40.10
C PRO A 153 -14.60 -31.60 40.61
N SER A 154 -14.84 -30.84 41.67
CA SER A 154 -13.90 -30.18 42.57
C SER A 154 -13.06 -31.19 43.37
N LEU A 155 -11.79 -30.86 43.63
CA LEU A 155 -11.08 -31.19 44.87
C LEU A 155 -9.85 -30.30 45.04
N ASP A 156 -9.95 -29.44 46.04
CA ASP A 156 -8.94 -28.88 46.94
C ASP A 156 -7.47 -29.26 46.66
N ASN A 157 -6.66 -28.25 46.31
CA ASN A 157 -5.23 -28.31 46.58
C ASN A 157 -4.70 -26.92 46.94
N ALA A 158 -4.42 -26.76 48.23
CA ALA A 158 -3.76 -25.60 48.81
C ALA A 158 -2.28 -25.59 48.39
N GLY A 159 -1.99 -24.91 47.29
CA GLY A 159 -0.65 -24.52 46.88
C GLY A 159 -0.56 -23.01 46.80
N SER A 160 0.22 -22.39 47.68
CA SER A 160 0.56 -20.97 47.71
C SER A 160 1.33 -20.59 46.44
N ARG A 161 0.58 -20.28 45.37
CA ARG A 161 1.13 -19.71 44.14
C ARG A 161 1.29 -18.21 44.34
N THR A 162 2.51 -17.80 44.69
CA THR A 162 2.94 -16.40 44.61
C THR A 162 2.56 -15.84 43.24
N GLN A 163 1.63 -14.88 43.23
CA GLN A 163 1.30 -14.15 42.01
C GLN A 163 2.57 -13.45 41.52
N PRO A 164 2.97 -13.61 40.24
CA PRO A 164 3.98 -12.75 39.67
C PRO A 164 3.41 -11.33 39.70
N SER A 165 4.04 -10.46 40.47
CA SER A 165 3.70 -9.04 40.55
C SER A 165 3.80 -8.47 39.14
N THR A 166 2.67 -8.13 38.54
CA THR A 166 2.62 -7.42 37.28
C THR A 166 3.49 -6.17 37.42
N PRO A 167 4.49 -5.93 36.56
CA PRO A 167 5.35 -4.77 36.69
C PRO A 167 4.47 -3.52 36.65
N LEU A 168 4.48 -2.77 37.76
CA LEU A 168 3.84 -1.46 37.88
C LEU A 168 4.18 -0.65 36.63
N GLN A 169 3.14 -0.12 35.97
CA GLN A 169 3.30 0.75 34.82
C GLN A 169 4.36 1.80 35.14
N ARG A 170 5.48 1.78 34.40
CA ARG A 170 6.51 2.80 34.56
C ARG A 170 5.84 4.16 34.42
N VAL A 171 5.95 4.96 35.48
CA VAL A 171 5.57 6.37 35.48
C VAL A 171 6.24 6.99 34.26
N ARG A 172 5.42 7.45 33.32
CA ARG A 172 5.90 8.09 32.09
C ARG A 172 6.40 9.47 32.48
N ASP A 173 7.69 9.70 32.33
CA ASP A 173 8.25 11.04 32.44
C ASP A 173 7.78 11.85 31.22
N LEU A 174 6.93 12.85 31.46
CA LEU A 174 6.35 13.71 30.42
C LEU A 174 7.38 14.65 29.81
N ASN A 175 8.60 14.71 30.37
CA ASN A 175 9.62 15.67 29.98
C ASN A 175 10.74 15.07 29.10
N ILE A 176 10.55 13.85 28.59
CA ILE A 176 11.50 13.23 27.65
C ILE A 176 11.33 13.87 26.27
N ASP A 177 12.43 14.38 25.73
CA ASP A 177 12.49 14.91 24.37
C ASP A 177 12.04 13.85 23.33
N PRO A 178 10.96 14.10 22.56
CA PRO A 178 10.47 13.15 21.55
C PRO A 178 11.46 12.91 20.41
N SER A 179 12.43 13.80 20.19
CA SER A 179 13.47 13.64 19.16
C SER A 179 14.39 12.44 19.43
N LEU A 180 14.51 12.01 20.70
CA LEU A 180 15.34 10.89 21.12
C LEU A 180 14.68 9.51 20.92
N TYR A 181 13.48 9.47 20.34
CA TYR A 181 12.79 8.22 20.08
C TYR A 181 13.17 7.60 18.75
N THR A 182 13.56 6.32 18.78
CA THR A 182 13.66 5.52 17.56
C THR A 182 12.31 5.48 16.83
N PRO A 183 12.28 5.32 15.50
CA PRO A 183 11.03 5.31 14.73
C PRO A 183 9.97 4.33 15.28
N SER A 184 10.38 3.12 15.67
CA SER A 184 9.49 2.12 16.29
C SER A 184 8.93 2.58 17.64
N LYS A 185 9.71 3.30 18.42
CA LYS A 185 9.27 3.88 19.70
C LYS A 185 8.29 5.01 19.46
N HIS A 186 8.53 5.85 18.45
CA HIS A 186 7.61 6.89 18.02
C HIS A 186 6.24 6.32 17.62
N MET A 187 6.23 5.29 16.77
CA MET A 187 5.00 4.58 16.38
C MET A 187 4.26 4.02 17.60
N ARG A 188 4.97 3.35 18.53
CA ARG A 188 4.34 2.80 19.75
C ARG A 188 3.75 3.90 20.64
N MET A 189 4.42 5.05 20.74
CA MET A 189 3.92 6.19 21.49
C MET A 189 2.68 6.81 20.85
N MET A 190 2.70 6.99 19.52
CA MET A 190 1.56 7.47 18.75
C MET A 190 0.35 6.54 18.92
N THR A 191 0.54 5.23 18.74
CA THR A 191 -0.53 4.24 18.96
C THR A 191 -1.06 4.29 20.40
N SER A 192 -0.18 4.43 21.39
CA SER A 192 -0.61 4.57 22.80
C SER A 192 -1.35 5.88 23.07
N ALA A 193 -1.02 6.98 22.39
CA ALA A 193 -1.74 8.24 22.54
C ALA A 193 -3.13 8.15 21.91
N LEU A 194 -3.22 7.59 20.71
CA LEU A 194 -4.49 7.34 20.01
C LEU A 194 -5.41 6.44 20.85
N SER A 195 -4.88 5.43 21.55
CA SER A 195 -5.67 4.52 22.38
C SER A 195 -6.37 5.18 23.55
N LEU A 196 -5.80 6.27 24.07
CA LEU A 196 -6.33 7.01 25.21
C LEU A 196 -7.44 8.00 24.80
N THR A 197 -7.56 8.31 23.51
CA THR A 197 -8.60 9.21 23.01
C THR A 197 -9.82 8.43 22.53
N SER A 198 -11.02 8.93 22.84
CA SER A 198 -12.28 8.35 22.37
C SER A 198 -12.30 8.21 20.83
N SER A 199 -11.93 9.27 20.11
CA SER A 199 -11.92 9.28 18.64
C SER A 199 -10.77 8.45 18.03
N GLY A 200 -9.56 8.51 18.59
CA GLY A 200 -8.39 7.81 18.04
C GLY A 200 -8.36 6.32 18.32
N SER A 201 -9.02 5.86 19.39
CA SER A 201 -9.04 4.43 19.75
C SER A 201 -9.65 3.55 18.65
N PHE A 202 -10.60 4.08 17.87
CA PHE A 202 -11.19 3.40 16.71
C PHE A 202 -10.17 3.07 15.60
N LEU A 203 -9.12 3.88 15.44
CA LEU A 203 -8.14 3.70 14.35
C LEU A 203 -7.12 2.59 14.62
N ILE A 204 -6.95 2.22 15.90
CA ILE A 204 -5.88 1.32 16.34
C ILE A 204 -6.41 0.02 16.95
N GLN A 205 -7.72 -0.09 17.17
CA GLN A 205 -8.33 -1.30 17.70
C GLN A 205 -8.22 -2.43 16.67
N PRO A 206 -7.46 -3.51 16.95
CA PRO A 206 -7.24 -4.58 15.99
C PRO A 206 -8.45 -5.50 15.81
N THR A 207 -9.58 -5.25 16.50
CA THR A 207 -10.53 -6.32 16.82
C THR A 207 -11.99 -6.09 16.42
N VAL A 208 -12.34 -4.97 15.80
CA VAL A 208 -13.62 -4.94 15.07
C VAL A 208 -13.31 -5.31 13.63
N LYS A 209 -13.46 -6.60 13.30
CA LYS A 209 -13.67 -6.98 11.90
C LYS A 209 -14.87 -6.16 11.45
N VAL A 210 -14.65 -5.11 10.67
CA VAL A 210 -15.71 -4.36 10.01
C VAL A 210 -16.36 -5.33 9.03
N THR A 211 -17.29 -6.12 9.54
CA THR A 211 -18.18 -6.96 8.75
C THR A 211 -19.25 -6.06 8.16
N SER A 212 -19.88 -6.48 7.06
CA SER A 212 -20.98 -5.74 6.43
C SER A 212 -22.20 -5.49 7.33
N LEU A 213 -22.21 -6.07 8.54
CA LEU A 213 -23.24 -5.88 9.56
C LEU A 213 -22.99 -4.65 10.45
N HIS A 214 -21.78 -4.09 10.43
CA HIS A 214 -21.48 -2.86 11.17
C HIS A 214 -21.95 -1.65 10.35
N SER A 215 -23.14 -1.14 10.69
CA SER A 215 -23.64 0.12 10.15
C SER A 215 -22.80 1.27 10.71
N ILE A 216 -21.98 1.90 9.86
CA ILE A 216 -21.26 3.11 10.22
C ILE A 216 -22.31 4.22 10.35
N PRO A 217 -22.40 4.94 11.48
CA PRO A 217 -23.32 6.05 11.60
C PRO A 217 -23.02 7.08 10.51
N SER A 218 -24.07 7.63 9.90
CA SER A 218 -23.92 8.69 8.89
C SER A 218 -23.01 9.79 9.44
N PRO A 219 -21.99 10.23 8.69
CA PRO A 219 -21.08 11.25 9.17
C PRO A 219 -21.88 12.49 9.56
N VAL A 220 -21.55 13.08 10.71
CA VAL A 220 -22.10 14.37 11.11
C VAL A 220 -21.48 15.41 10.18
N LEU A 221 -22.23 15.77 9.14
CA LEU A 221 -21.87 16.86 8.25
C LEU A 221 -22.19 18.17 8.99
N GLU A 222 -21.19 18.74 9.64
CA GLU A 222 -21.29 20.12 10.11
C GLU A 222 -21.50 21.02 8.88
N GLY A 223 -22.60 21.77 8.86
CA GLY A 223 -22.85 22.75 7.81
C GLY A 223 -21.76 23.82 7.82
N PRO A 224 -21.41 24.40 6.66
CA PRO A 224 -20.44 25.49 6.61
C PRO A 224 -20.90 26.64 7.52
N PRO A 225 -19.96 27.33 8.20
CA PRO A 225 -20.31 28.49 9.01
C PRO A 225 -20.99 29.55 8.14
N THR A 226 -22.00 30.23 8.69
CA THR A 226 -22.66 31.36 8.03
C THR A 226 -21.66 32.50 7.86
N LEU A 227 -21.08 32.61 6.66
CA LEU A 227 -20.22 33.73 6.31
C LEU A 227 -21.05 35.00 6.16
N ARG A 228 -20.60 36.11 6.75
CA ARG A 228 -21.17 37.44 6.49
C ARG A 228 -20.94 37.77 5.02
N GLN A 229 -21.99 38.21 4.32
CA GLN A 229 -21.85 38.76 2.97
C GLN A 229 -20.99 40.03 3.04
N PRO A 230 -19.97 40.20 2.18
CA PRO A 230 -19.18 41.42 2.14
C PRO A 230 -20.03 42.60 1.63
N ASP A 231 -19.87 43.78 2.24
CA ASP A 231 -20.49 45.03 1.78
C ASP A 231 -19.60 45.65 0.68
N TRP A 232 -19.90 45.38 -0.59
CA TRP A 232 -19.13 45.89 -1.74
C TRP A 232 -19.56 47.31 -2.17
N ARG A 233 -19.73 48.24 -1.23
CA ARG A 233 -20.04 49.65 -1.55
C ARG A 233 -18.88 50.42 -2.18
#